data_AF-A0A3E0QWH1-F1
#
_entry.id   AF-A0A3E0QWH1-F1
#
_cell.length_a   1.000
_cell.length_b   1.000
_cell.length_c   1.000
_cell.angle_alpha   90.00
_cell.angle_beta   90.00
_cell.angle_gamma   90.00
#
_symmetry.space_group_name_H-M   'P 1'
#
loop_
_entity.id
_entity.type
_entity.pdbx_description
1 polymer ?
#
loop_
_entity_poly.entity_id
_entity_poly.type
_entity_poly.pdbx_seq_one_letter_code
_entity_poly.pdbx_strand_id
1 'polypeptide(L)'
;MVSPLIKKLATVSLVFIFLVILAGSVVRATGSGMGCPDWPQCFGYNIPPTDVETLTWREGKTFEEGQMILLEERFWVAKSDLVTDAVFNQENWTLFDRHEYTIFNPVHTWIEFINRLIGALSGLPILLMTLLAFVQVRKNVWNAVLSFGVLFLLGFEAWLGKLVVDGNLVPNQITIHMMGSVAIVLLLLAIRARNDNSTQVLPKSILRVLVALLVAVVVQIFLGTQTRELVDAAVDHGVIERLEIIPSIEQAMPRIHRSFAWIVILLTSALFYLRRSKGVEIPGFNALLFAVGLEWTIGVVLYFLGLPKAMQPVHLVLSIGILASISYPLFLALRKS
;
A
#
# COMPACT_ATOMS: atom_id res chain seq x y z
N MET A 1 18.10 -17.84 -19.06
CA MET A 1 19.22 -16.87 -18.91
C MET A 1 18.82 -15.75 -17.97
N VAL A 2 19.78 -15.29 -17.15
CA VAL A 2 19.63 -14.15 -16.22
C VAL A 2 19.75 -12.83 -16.99
N SER A 3 18.96 -11.82 -16.62
CA SER A 3 19.02 -10.47 -17.20
C SER A 3 19.29 -9.41 -16.11
N PRO A 4 20.51 -8.81 -16.07
CA PRO A 4 20.87 -7.80 -15.07
C PRO A 4 19.95 -6.56 -15.09
N LEU A 5 19.50 -6.17 -16.29
CA LEU A 5 18.59 -5.03 -16.45
C LEU A 5 17.21 -5.32 -15.85
N ILE A 6 16.64 -6.51 -16.09
CA ILE A 6 15.38 -6.93 -15.46
C ILE A 6 15.53 -7.00 -13.94
N LYS A 7 16.65 -7.51 -13.42
CA LYS A 7 16.94 -7.51 -11.97
C LYS A 7 16.93 -6.08 -11.40
N LYS A 8 17.58 -5.13 -12.09
CA LYS A 8 17.63 -3.72 -11.68
C LYS A 8 16.24 -3.09 -11.69
N LEU A 9 15.48 -3.28 -12.77
CA LEU A 9 14.11 -2.74 -12.88
C LEU A 9 13.15 -3.36 -11.85
N ALA A 10 13.25 -4.66 -11.57
CA ALA A 10 12.48 -5.30 -10.51
C ALA A 10 12.84 -4.72 -9.13
N THR A 11 14.12 -4.41 -8.87
CA THR A 11 14.56 -3.78 -7.62
C THR A 11 14.06 -2.35 -7.50
N VAL A 12 14.13 -1.54 -8.56
CA VAL A 12 13.58 -0.18 -8.59
C VAL A 12 12.06 -0.23 -8.38
N SER A 13 11.36 -1.15 -9.05
CA SER A 13 9.92 -1.34 -8.89
C SER A 13 9.57 -1.72 -7.44
N LEU A 14 10.34 -2.60 -6.78
CA LEU A 14 10.14 -2.94 -5.37
C LEU A 14 10.26 -1.71 -4.46
N VAL A 15 11.23 -0.83 -4.71
CA VAL A 15 11.38 0.41 -3.95
C VAL A 15 10.16 1.31 -4.13
N PHE A 16 9.69 1.50 -5.37
CA PHE A 16 8.48 2.30 -5.62
C PHE A 16 7.25 1.70 -4.94
N ILE A 17 6.99 0.39 -5.09
CA ILE A 17 5.84 -0.26 -4.46
C ILE A 17 5.92 -0.17 -2.92
N PHE A 18 7.12 -0.29 -2.35
CA PHE A 18 7.31 -0.07 -0.92
C PHE A 18 6.98 1.36 -0.49
N LEU A 19 7.39 2.36 -1.28
CA LEU A 19 7.02 3.76 -1.04
C LEU A 19 5.52 4.01 -1.18
N VAL A 20 4.84 3.35 -2.15
CA VAL A 20 3.37 3.39 -2.28
C VAL A 20 2.70 2.81 -1.03
N ILE A 21 3.12 1.64 -0.55
CA ILE A 21 2.54 1.02 0.66
C ILE A 21 2.76 1.93 1.89
N LEU A 22 3.95 2.50 2.04
CA LEU A 22 4.24 3.46 3.11
C LEU A 22 3.35 4.70 3.00
N ALA A 23 3.31 5.36 1.84
CA ALA A 23 2.52 6.56 1.62
C ALA A 23 1.02 6.28 1.83
N GLY A 24 0.48 5.18 1.32
CA GLY A 24 -0.89 4.76 1.54
C GLY A 24 -1.21 4.49 3.02
N SER A 25 -0.28 3.89 3.76
CA SER A 25 -0.44 3.69 5.21
C SER A 25 -0.45 5.02 5.98
N VAL A 26 0.34 6.01 5.55
CA VAL A 26 0.33 7.37 6.10
C VAL A 26 -0.98 8.09 5.78
N VAL A 27 -1.47 8.00 4.53
CA VAL A 27 -2.78 8.53 4.11
C VAL A 27 -3.87 8.01 5.05
N ARG A 28 -3.91 6.70 5.31
CA ARG A 28 -4.92 6.11 6.20
C ARG A 28 -4.70 6.47 7.67
N ALA A 29 -3.48 6.47 8.18
CA ALA A 29 -3.19 6.77 9.59
C ALA A 29 -3.46 8.25 9.96
N THR A 30 -3.34 9.14 8.97
CA THR A 30 -3.62 10.58 9.13
C THR A 30 -5.07 10.95 8.87
N GLY A 31 -5.87 10.06 8.27
CA GLY A 31 -7.24 10.37 7.83
C GLY A 31 -7.29 11.14 6.51
N SER A 32 -6.19 11.17 5.75
CA SER A 32 -6.06 11.90 4.48
C SER A 32 -6.67 11.17 3.29
N GLY A 33 -7.41 10.07 3.49
CA GLY A 33 -7.92 9.23 2.39
C GLY A 33 -8.98 9.88 1.50
N MET A 34 -9.51 11.03 1.94
CA MET A 34 -10.48 11.86 1.24
C MET A 34 -9.94 13.29 1.00
N GLY A 35 -8.62 13.47 1.03
CA GLY A 35 -7.97 14.74 0.80
C GLY A 35 -8.11 15.23 -0.65
N CYS A 36 -8.33 14.31 -1.60
CA CYS A 36 -8.68 14.58 -2.98
C CYS A 36 -10.04 13.96 -3.33
N PRO A 37 -11.10 14.76 -3.55
CA PRO A 37 -12.46 14.25 -3.72
C PRO A 37 -12.70 13.55 -5.08
N ASP A 38 -11.90 13.87 -6.08
CA ASP A 38 -11.95 13.35 -7.44
C ASP A 38 -10.71 12.51 -7.77
N TRP A 39 -10.70 11.90 -8.96
CA TRP A 39 -9.59 11.10 -9.49
C TRP A 39 -9.62 11.15 -11.03
N PRO A 40 -8.47 11.28 -11.72
CA PRO A 40 -7.09 11.25 -11.22
C PRO A 40 -6.57 12.57 -10.65
N GLN A 41 -7.30 13.67 -10.87
CA GLN A 41 -7.00 15.00 -10.37
C GLN A 41 -7.34 15.16 -8.89
N CYS A 42 -7.04 16.33 -8.33
CA CYS A 42 -7.48 16.77 -7.01
C CYS A 42 -8.15 18.15 -7.16
N PHE A 43 -9.45 18.22 -6.90
CA PHE A 43 -10.31 19.38 -7.13
C PHE A 43 -10.36 19.84 -8.60
N GLY A 44 -10.19 18.91 -9.55
CA GLY A 44 -10.05 19.20 -10.99
C GLY A 44 -8.69 19.75 -11.40
N TYR A 45 -7.74 19.88 -10.46
CA TYR A 45 -6.38 20.34 -10.74
C TYR A 45 -5.41 19.17 -10.88
N ASN A 46 -4.49 19.27 -11.84
CA ASN A 46 -3.37 18.32 -12.01
C ASN A 46 -2.30 18.47 -10.91
N ILE A 47 -2.15 19.70 -10.40
CA ILE A 47 -1.32 20.01 -9.24
C ILE A 47 -2.28 20.54 -8.17
N PRO A 48 -2.38 19.91 -6.99
CA PRO A 48 -3.39 20.28 -6.02
C PRO A 48 -3.20 21.71 -5.52
N PRO A 49 -4.30 22.40 -5.17
CA PRO A 49 -4.25 23.67 -4.47
C PRO A 49 -3.38 23.60 -3.20
N THR A 50 -2.64 24.67 -2.93
CA THR A 50 -1.87 24.85 -1.68
C THR A 50 -2.64 25.63 -0.61
N ASP A 51 -3.69 26.33 -1.02
CA ASP A 51 -4.49 27.23 -0.20
C ASP A 51 -5.96 27.19 -0.63
N VAL A 52 -6.83 27.57 0.29
CA VAL A 52 -8.27 27.63 0.04
C VAL A 52 -8.64 28.73 -0.95
N GLU A 53 -7.83 29.78 -1.09
CA GLU A 53 -8.13 30.89 -2.01
C GLU A 53 -8.21 30.44 -3.46
N THR A 54 -7.44 29.41 -3.82
CA THR A 54 -7.50 28.74 -5.12
C THR A 54 -8.86 28.10 -5.38
N LEU A 55 -9.57 27.67 -4.33
CA LEU A 55 -10.93 27.12 -4.42
C LEU A 55 -12.02 28.16 -4.11
N THR A 56 -11.68 29.30 -3.52
CA THR A 56 -12.64 30.37 -3.25
C THR A 56 -13.09 31.03 -4.55
N TRP A 57 -14.40 31.22 -4.65
CA TRP A 57 -15.02 32.00 -5.70
C TRP A 57 -14.71 33.49 -5.51
N ARG A 58 -14.23 34.16 -6.56
CA ARG A 58 -13.95 35.61 -6.61
C ARG A 58 -14.28 36.09 -8.02
N GLU A 59 -14.82 37.30 -8.17
CA GLU A 59 -15.05 37.90 -9.49
C GLU A 59 -13.75 38.00 -10.31
N GLY A 60 -13.84 37.76 -11.63
CA GLY A 60 -12.74 37.90 -12.57
C GLY A 60 -11.71 36.76 -12.53
N LYS A 61 -11.98 35.68 -11.78
CA LYS A 61 -11.10 34.52 -11.67
C LYS A 61 -11.43 33.49 -12.74
N THR A 62 -10.40 32.94 -13.37
CA THR A 62 -10.52 31.94 -14.42
C THR A 62 -10.54 30.54 -13.85
N PHE A 63 -11.45 29.69 -14.35
CA PHE A 63 -11.51 28.26 -14.07
C PHE A 63 -11.61 27.47 -15.37
N GLU A 64 -10.89 26.35 -15.43
CA GLU A 64 -11.00 25.38 -16.53
C GLU A 64 -12.15 24.39 -16.26
N GLU A 65 -12.66 23.77 -17.33
CA GLU A 65 -13.64 22.68 -17.22
C GLU A 65 -13.20 21.61 -16.20
N GLY A 66 -14.09 21.25 -15.27
CA GLY A 66 -13.81 20.25 -14.24
C GLY A 66 -13.16 20.80 -12.95
N GLN A 67 -12.68 22.04 -12.93
CA GLN A 67 -12.14 22.64 -11.70
C GLN A 67 -13.24 22.95 -10.69
N MET A 68 -12.89 22.79 -9.40
CA MET A 68 -13.84 22.97 -8.31
C MET A 68 -13.69 24.32 -7.61
N ILE A 69 -14.82 24.85 -7.15
CA ILE A 69 -14.87 25.93 -6.16
C ILE A 69 -15.54 25.43 -4.88
N LEU A 70 -15.18 26.03 -3.74
CA LEU A 70 -15.84 25.86 -2.46
C LEU A 70 -16.72 27.07 -2.19
N LEU A 71 -18.04 26.87 -2.19
CA LEU A 71 -19.04 27.91 -1.93
C LEU A 71 -20.13 27.35 -1.02
N GLU A 72 -20.44 28.07 0.06
CA GLU A 72 -21.43 27.67 1.08
C GLU A 72 -21.23 26.23 1.59
N GLU A 73 -19.97 25.90 1.92
CA GLU A 73 -19.59 24.55 2.37
C GLU A 73 -19.93 23.45 1.36
N ARG A 74 -19.98 23.75 0.05
CA ARG A 74 -20.17 22.74 -0.99
C ARG A 74 -19.19 22.94 -2.12
N PHE A 75 -18.74 21.82 -2.69
CA PHE A 75 -17.92 21.83 -3.88
C PHE A 75 -18.80 21.92 -5.13
N TRP A 76 -18.44 22.82 -6.04
CA TRP A 76 -19.09 23.01 -7.32
C TRP A 76 -18.06 22.86 -8.43
N VAL A 77 -18.40 22.12 -9.47
CA VAL A 77 -17.53 21.81 -10.60
C VAL A 77 -17.91 22.70 -11.80
N ALA A 78 -16.92 23.33 -12.42
CA ALA A 78 -17.11 24.14 -13.62
C ALA A 78 -17.53 23.25 -14.80
N LYS A 79 -18.61 23.61 -15.50
CA LYS A 79 -19.11 22.87 -16.68
C LYS A 79 -18.32 23.12 -17.96
N SER A 80 -17.58 24.23 -18.02
CA SER A 80 -16.75 24.66 -19.13
C SER A 80 -15.72 25.67 -18.63
N ASP A 81 -14.73 26.00 -19.46
CA ASP A 81 -13.83 27.12 -19.20
C ASP A 81 -14.64 28.41 -19.01
N LEU A 82 -14.43 29.10 -17.89
CA LEU A 82 -15.20 30.28 -17.53
C LEU A 82 -14.36 31.29 -16.74
N VAL A 83 -14.76 32.55 -16.86
CA VAL A 83 -14.34 33.63 -15.95
C VAL A 83 -15.54 33.94 -15.07
N THR A 84 -15.33 33.96 -13.75
CA THR A 84 -16.39 34.22 -12.79
C THR A 84 -16.88 35.67 -12.84
N ASP A 85 -18.19 35.86 -12.81
CA ASP A 85 -18.83 37.18 -12.73
C ASP A 85 -18.89 37.73 -11.30
N ALA A 86 -19.48 38.91 -11.11
CA ALA A 86 -19.75 39.50 -9.79
C ALA A 86 -20.84 38.75 -8.99
N VAL A 87 -21.64 37.90 -9.63
CA VAL A 87 -22.71 37.11 -9.01
C VAL A 87 -22.56 35.65 -9.42
N PHE A 88 -22.71 34.74 -8.47
CA PHE A 88 -22.67 33.31 -8.74
C PHE A 88 -23.86 32.88 -9.62
N ASN A 89 -23.57 32.37 -10.82
CA ASN A 89 -24.57 31.80 -11.73
C ASN A 89 -24.50 30.27 -11.71
N GLN A 90 -25.48 29.61 -11.08
CA GLN A 90 -25.55 28.16 -10.95
C GLN A 90 -25.61 27.41 -12.30
N GLU A 91 -26.04 28.05 -13.38
CA GLU A 91 -26.08 27.41 -14.71
C GLU A 91 -24.69 26.99 -15.20
N ASN A 92 -23.62 27.67 -14.77
CA ASN A 92 -22.25 27.38 -15.16
C ASN A 92 -21.60 26.24 -14.33
N TRP A 93 -22.29 25.75 -13.30
CA TRP A 93 -21.72 24.84 -12.31
C TRP A 93 -22.59 23.61 -12.08
N THR A 94 -21.95 22.49 -11.75
CA THR A 94 -22.62 21.30 -11.22
C THR A 94 -22.21 21.08 -9.78
N LEU A 95 -23.17 20.79 -8.90
CA LEU A 95 -22.88 20.40 -7.54
C LEU A 95 -22.07 19.09 -7.53
N PHE A 96 -20.99 19.05 -6.76
CA PHE A 96 -20.26 17.83 -6.50
C PHE A 96 -20.89 17.11 -5.30
N ASP A 97 -21.68 16.08 -5.57
CA ASP A 97 -22.52 15.37 -4.59
C ASP A 97 -22.00 13.96 -4.23
N ARG A 98 -20.80 13.60 -4.69
CA ARG A 98 -20.22 12.26 -4.43
C ARG A 98 -19.80 12.05 -2.99
N HIS A 99 -19.44 13.12 -2.27
CA HIS A 99 -18.93 13.05 -0.91
C HIS A 99 -19.46 14.21 -0.07
N GLU A 100 -19.72 13.94 1.21
CA GLU A 100 -20.13 14.95 2.19
C GLU A 100 -18.94 15.77 2.73
N TYR A 101 -17.75 15.63 2.13
CA TYR A 101 -16.56 16.35 2.56
C TYR A 101 -16.60 17.79 2.05
N THR A 102 -16.68 18.74 2.97
CA THR A 102 -16.89 20.17 2.66
C THR A 102 -15.72 21.07 3.06
N ILE A 103 -14.66 20.49 3.64
CA ILE A 103 -13.57 21.25 4.26
C ILE A 103 -12.29 21.06 3.45
N PHE A 104 -11.77 22.10 2.81
CA PHE A 104 -10.44 22.00 2.20
C PHE A 104 -9.33 21.96 3.26
N ASN A 105 -8.44 20.97 3.21
CA ASN A 105 -7.23 20.92 4.01
C ASN A 105 -6.01 20.60 3.14
N PRO A 106 -5.08 21.55 2.93
CA PRO A 106 -3.96 21.36 2.02
C PRO A 106 -3.03 20.22 2.46
N VAL A 107 -2.85 20.00 3.76
CA VAL A 107 -2.00 18.91 4.25
C VAL A 107 -2.56 17.55 3.87
N HIS A 108 -3.86 17.34 4.09
CA HIS A 108 -4.53 16.08 3.72
C HIS A 108 -4.52 15.87 2.19
N THR A 109 -4.82 16.92 1.42
CA THR A 109 -4.79 16.89 -0.04
C THR A 109 -3.42 16.49 -0.58
N TRP A 110 -2.34 17.10 -0.09
CA TRP A 110 -0.99 16.79 -0.55
C TRP A 110 -0.50 15.41 -0.11
N ILE A 111 -0.87 14.95 1.09
CA ILE A 111 -0.55 13.58 1.54
C ILE A 111 -1.16 12.55 0.57
N GLU A 112 -2.42 12.74 0.16
CA GLU A 112 -3.08 11.83 -0.77
C GLU A 112 -2.51 11.94 -2.19
N PHE A 113 -2.32 13.16 -2.70
CA PHE A 113 -1.76 13.40 -4.03
C PHE A 113 -0.36 12.80 -4.18
N ILE A 114 0.51 12.95 -3.18
CA ILE A 114 1.85 12.35 -3.19
C ILE A 114 1.75 10.83 -3.33
N ASN A 115 0.86 10.18 -2.57
CA ASN A 115 0.63 8.74 -2.69
C ASN A 115 0.20 8.33 -4.11
N ARG A 116 -0.76 9.06 -4.70
CA ARG A 116 -1.21 8.85 -6.10
C ARG A 116 -0.08 9.03 -7.10
N LEU A 117 0.76 10.05 -6.91
CA LEU A 117 1.90 10.36 -7.77
C LEU A 117 2.96 9.24 -7.74
N ILE A 118 3.38 8.77 -6.57
CA ILE A 118 4.35 7.65 -6.52
C ILE A 118 3.72 6.36 -7.06
N GLY A 119 2.40 6.16 -6.87
CA GLY A 119 1.64 5.09 -7.53
C GLY A 119 1.77 5.14 -9.06
N ALA A 120 1.50 6.29 -9.68
CA ALA A 120 1.66 6.48 -11.12
C ALA A 120 3.12 6.29 -11.59
N LEU A 121 4.09 6.85 -10.86
CA LEU A 121 5.51 6.73 -11.19
C LEU A 121 6.02 5.28 -11.08
N SER A 122 5.44 4.47 -10.19
CA SER A 122 5.78 3.04 -10.05
C SER A 122 5.50 2.24 -11.34
N GLY A 123 4.55 2.71 -12.17
CA GLY A 123 4.20 2.09 -13.44
C GLY A 123 5.30 2.18 -14.49
N LEU A 124 6.17 3.21 -14.45
CA LEU A 124 7.23 3.41 -15.44
C LEU A 124 8.28 2.28 -15.45
N PRO A 125 8.95 1.92 -14.33
CA PRO A 125 9.90 0.81 -14.31
C PRO A 125 9.21 -0.53 -14.55
N ILE A 126 7.96 -0.72 -14.12
CA ILE A 126 7.18 -1.95 -14.32
C ILE A 126 6.85 -2.14 -15.80
N LEU A 127 6.39 -1.10 -16.48
CA LEU A 127 6.09 -1.12 -17.92
C LEU A 127 7.36 -1.40 -18.72
N LEU A 128 8.45 -0.69 -18.44
CA LEU A 128 9.73 -0.91 -19.12
C LEU A 128 10.25 -2.34 -18.91
N MET A 129 10.17 -2.85 -17.67
CA MET A 129 10.52 -4.23 -17.35
C MET A 129 9.70 -5.23 -18.17
N THR A 130 8.39 -4.99 -18.27
CA THR A 130 7.45 -5.84 -19.00
C THR A 130 7.78 -5.86 -20.49
N LEU A 131 7.93 -4.69 -21.12
CA LEU A 131 8.31 -4.57 -22.54
C LEU A 131 9.62 -5.32 -22.84
N LEU A 132 10.66 -5.11 -22.02
CA LEU A 132 11.95 -5.79 -22.18
C LEU A 132 11.84 -7.30 -21.98
N ALA A 133 11.01 -7.75 -21.05
CA ALA A 133 10.77 -9.17 -20.81
C ALA A 133 10.06 -9.84 -22.01
N PHE A 134 9.12 -9.15 -22.66
CA PHE A 134 8.49 -9.62 -23.91
C PHE A 134 9.48 -9.67 -25.08
N VAL A 135 10.33 -8.66 -25.25
CA VAL A 135 11.42 -8.70 -26.25
C VAL A 135 12.35 -9.89 -25.99
N GLN A 136 12.58 -10.23 -24.72
CA GLN A 136 13.43 -11.34 -24.29
C GLN A 136 12.65 -12.65 -24.07
N VAL A 137 11.40 -12.78 -24.55
CA VAL A 137 10.53 -13.92 -24.23
C VAL A 137 11.14 -15.27 -24.66
N ARG A 138 11.81 -15.31 -25.82
CA ARG A 138 12.51 -16.51 -26.30
C ARG A 138 13.68 -16.94 -25.41
N LYS A 139 14.23 -16.02 -24.60
CA LYS A 139 15.33 -16.31 -23.64
C LYS A 139 14.83 -16.80 -22.28
N ASN A 140 13.67 -16.29 -21.84
CA ASN A 140 13.07 -16.64 -20.55
C ASN A 140 11.58 -16.25 -20.51
N VAL A 141 10.69 -17.17 -20.87
CA VAL A 141 9.24 -16.93 -20.90
C VAL A 141 8.67 -16.48 -19.55
N TRP A 142 9.25 -16.98 -18.45
CA TRP A 142 8.77 -16.65 -17.10
C TRP A 142 9.02 -15.20 -16.71
N ASN A 143 10.05 -14.55 -17.26
CA ASN A 143 10.23 -13.11 -17.05
C ASN A 143 9.05 -12.34 -17.69
N ALA A 144 8.60 -12.73 -18.88
CA ALA A 144 7.45 -12.10 -19.55
C ALA A 144 6.14 -12.35 -18.78
N VAL A 145 5.88 -13.61 -18.39
CA VAL A 145 4.68 -13.98 -17.63
C VAL A 145 4.60 -13.25 -16.28
N LEU A 146 5.67 -13.26 -15.50
CA LEU A 146 5.66 -12.62 -14.18
C LEU A 146 5.58 -11.10 -14.29
N SER A 147 6.31 -10.48 -15.22
CA SER A 147 6.26 -9.02 -15.40
C SER A 147 4.89 -8.55 -15.90
N PHE A 148 4.26 -9.28 -16.83
CA PHE A 148 2.88 -9.04 -17.22
C PHE A 148 1.92 -9.17 -16.04
N GLY A 149 2.08 -10.21 -15.21
CA GLY A 149 1.29 -10.37 -13.99
C GLY A 149 1.42 -9.18 -13.03
N VAL A 150 2.64 -8.64 -12.86
CA VAL A 150 2.86 -7.41 -12.07
C VAL A 150 2.17 -6.21 -12.70
N LEU A 151 2.30 -6.00 -14.02
CA LEU A 151 1.67 -4.88 -14.72
C LEU A 151 0.14 -4.96 -14.64
N PHE A 152 -0.43 -6.14 -14.84
CA PHE A 152 -1.86 -6.38 -14.70
C PHE A 152 -2.35 -6.07 -13.28
N LEU A 153 -1.66 -6.60 -12.26
CA LEU A 153 -2.01 -6.32 -10.86
C LEU A 153 -1.87 -4.84 -10.51
N LEU A 154 -0.86 -4.14 -11.04
CA LEU A 154 -0.72 -2.70 -10.83
C LEU A 154 -1.91 -1.93 -11.44
N GLY A 155 -2.35 -2.30 -12.64
CA GLY A 155 -3.55 -1.72 -13.25
C GLY A 155 -4.82 -2.02 -12.46
N PHE A 156 -4.96 -3.25 -11.96
CA PHE A 156 -6.05 -3.65 -11.08
C PHE A 156 -6.04 -2.86 -9.76
N GLU A 157 -4.88 -2.67 -9.14
CA GLU A 157 -4.72 -1.87 -7.92
C GLU A 157 -5.06 -0.40 -8.15
N ALA A 158 -4.65 0.18 -9.29
CA ALA A 158 -5.02 1.56 -9.65
C ALA A 158 -6.54 1.71 -9.83
N TRP A 159 -7.18 0.74 -10.48
CA TRP A 159 -8.64 0.70 -10.63
C TRP A 159 -9.34 0.54 -9.27
N LEU A 160 -8.85 -0.36 -8.42
CA LEU A 160 -9.40 -0.57 -7.08
C LEU A 160 -9.22 0.68 -6.21
N GLY A 161 -8.08 1.37 -6.31
CA GLY A 161 -7.84 2.65 -5.62
C GLY A 161 -8.85 3.74 -6.03
N LYS A 162 -9.19 3.83 -7.33
CA LYS A 162 -10.27 4.71 -7.80
C LYS A 162 -11.62 4.33 -7.16
N LEU A 163 -11.95 3.03 -7.11
CA LEU A 163 -13.20 2.57 -6.49
C LEU A 163 -13.27 2.88 -5.00
N VAL A 164 -12.14 2.82 -4.29
CA VAL A 164 -12.06 3.15 -2.86
C VAL A 164 -12.36 4.64 -2.62
N VAL A 165 -11.85 5.53 -3.49
CA VAL A 165 -12.15 6.96 -3.45
C VAL A 165 -13.61 7.22 -3.80
N ASP A 166 -14.10 6.67 -4.91
CA ASP A 166 -15.48 6.85 -5.37
C ASP A 166 -16.52 6.28 -4.39
N GLY A 167 -16.19 5.16 -3.73
CA GLY A 167 -17.07 4.44 -2.83
C GLY A 167 -17.03 4.92 -1.39
N ASN A 168 -16.31 6.00 -1.07
CA ASN A 168 -16.14 6.50 0.29
C ASN A 168 -15.63 5.42 1.27
N LEU A 169 -14.54 4.74 0.89
CA LEU A 169 -13.83 3.78 1.75
C LEU A 169 -14.68 2.55 2.16
N VAL A 170 -15.47 1.99 1.23
CA VAL A 170 -16.31 0.80 1.48
C VAL A 170 -15.51 -0.31 2.17
N PRO A 171 -16.06 -0.93 3.24
CA PRO A 171 -15.41 -2.05 3.93
C PRO A 171 -14.99 -3.19 2.98
N ASN A 172 -13.93 -3.92 3.34
CA ASN A 172 -13.27 -4.98 2.59
C ASN A 172 -12.46 -4.56 1.34
N GLN A 173 -12.73 -3.40 0.73
CA GLN A 173 -11.96 -2.96 -0.44
C GLN A 173 -10.50 -2.66 -0.06
N ILE A 174 -10.27 -2.15 1.15
CA ILE A 174 -8.93 -1.87 1.69
C ILE A 174 -8.12 -3.17 1.83
N THR A 175 -8.73 -4.24 2.35
CA THR A 175 -8.06 -5.54 2.48
C THR A 175 -7.71 -6.13 1.12
N ILE A 176 -8.61 -6.07 0.13
CA ILE A 176 -8.31 -6.56 -1.22
C ILE A 176 -7.14 -5.78 -1.83
N HIS A 177 -7.14 -4.46 -1.69
CA HIS A 177 -6.08 -3.57 -2.17
C HIS A 177 -4.73 -3.90 -1.51
N MET A 178 -4.70 -4.05 -0.18
CA MET A 178 -3.46 -4.45 0.49
C MET A 178 -2.97 -5.83 0.05
N MET A 179 -3.86 -6.81 -0.15
CA MET A 179 -3.46 -8.14 -0.61
C MET A 179 -2.95 -8.15 -2.06
N GLY A 180 -3.49 -7.31 -2.94
CA GLY A 180 -2.95 -7.12 -4.28
C GLY A 180 -1.56 -6.49 -4.26
N SER A 181 -1.32 -5.50 -3.39
CA SER A 181 0.01 -4.93 -3.15
C SER A 181 1.01 -5.97 -2.63
N VAL A 182 0.60 -6.85 -1.69
CA VAL A 182 1.43 -8.00 -1.23
C VAL A 182 1.77 -8.94 -2.38
N ALA A 183 0.80 -9.25 -3.26
CA ALA A 183 1.03 -10.10 -4.42
C ALA A 183 2.04 -9.47 -5.41
N ILE A 184 1.94 -8.16 -5.67
CA ILE A 184 2.91 -7.42 -6.49
C ILE A 184 4.32 -7.55 -5.90
N VAL A 185 4.50 -7.34 -4.59
CA VAL A 185 5.79 -7.48 -3.92
C VAL A 185 6.36 -8.89 -4.09
N LEU A 186 5.55 -9.93 -3.88
CA LEU A 186 5.99 -11.32 -4.04
C LEU A 186 6.41 -11.65 -5.47
N LEU A 187 5.64 -11.20 -6.47
CA LEU A 187 6.00 -11.40 -7.88
C LEU A 187 7.30 -10.67 -8.25
N LEU A 188 7.46 -9.43 -7.80
CA LEU A 188 8.69 -8.67 -8.04
C LEU A 188 9.91 -9.32 -7.37
N LEU A 189 9.77 -9.83 -6.14
CA LEU A 189 10.84 -10.60 -5.48
C LEU A 189 11.14 -11.90 -6.21
N ALA A 190 10.14 -12.59 -6.75
CA ALA A 190 10.34 -13.77 -7.58
C ALA A 190 11.09 -13.44 -8.89
N ILE A 191 10.72 -12.37 -9.59
CA ILE A 191 11.44 -11.89 -10.78
C ILE A 191 12.89 -11.56 -10.42
N ARG A 192 13.10 -10.82 -9.32
CA ARG A 192 14.44 -10.45 -8.85
C ARG A 192 15.28 -11.69 -8.53
N ALA A 193 14.71 -12.67 -7.81
CA ALA A 193 15.38 -13.92 -7.46
C ALA A 193 15.71 -14.76 -8.70
N ARG A 194 14.84 -14.82 -9.72
CA ARG A 194 15.11 -15.52 -10.99
C ARG A 194 16.22 -14.89 -11.82
N ASN A 195 16.47 -13.59 -11.63
CA ASN A 195 17.51 -12.85 -12.34
C ASN A 195 18.72 -12.54 -11.45
N ASP A 196 18.89 -13.26 -10.34
CA ASP A 196 20.12 -13.19 -9.53
C ASP A 196 21.18 -14.21 -10.02
N ASN A 197 22.46 -13.90 -9.87
CA ASN A 197 23.55 -14.82 -10.21
C ASN A 197 23.91 -15.74 -9.03
N SER A 198 23.50 -15.41 -7.81
CA SER A 198 23.80 -16.20 -6.61
C SER A 198 23.03 -17.51 -6.58
N THR A 199 23.69 -18.62 -6.28
CA THR A 199 23.03 -19.91 -6.04
C THR A 199 22.86 -20.11 -4.55
N GLN A 200 21.66 -20.44 -4.11
CA GLN A 200 21.39 -20.80 -2.72
C GLN A 200 20.78 -22.20 -2.66
N VAL A 201 21.46 -23.13 -1.99
CA VAL A 201 20.96 -24.48 -1.76
C VAL A 201 20.50 -24.57 -0.30
N LEU A 202 19.21 -24.80 -0.10
CA LEU A 202 18.63 -24.93 1.24
C LEU A 202 18.11 -26.36 1.47
N PRO A 203 18.35 -26.95 2.65
CA PRO A 203 17.75 -28.22 3.04
C PRO A 203 16.21 -28.20 2.97
N LYS A 204 15.59 -29.32 2.59
CA LYS A 204 14.12 -29.46 2.52
C LYS A 204 13.40 -29.12 3.83
N SER A 205 14.01 -29.34 4.99
CA SER A 205 13.45 -28.93 6.29
C SER A 205 13.35 -27.41 6.41
N ILE A 206 14.41 -26.69 6.03
CA ILE A 206 14.44 -25.22 6.03
C ILE A 206 13.44 -24.66 5.02
N LEU A 207 13.36 -25.23 3.81
CA LEU A 207 12.39 -24.81 2.79
C LEU A 207 10.94 -24.97 3.29
N ARG A 208 10.60 -26.10 3.92
CA ARG A 208 9.25 -26.31 4.49
C ARG A 208 8.91 -25.26 5.55
N VAL A 209 9.85 -24.92 6.42
CA VAL A 209 9.63 -23.87 7.44
C VAL A 209 9.52 -22.49 6.80
N LEU A 210 10.33 -22.16 5.79
CA LEU A 210 10.22 -20.90 5.06
C LEU A 210 8.87 -20.76 4.34
N VAL A 211 8.35 -21.83 3.73
CA VAL A 211 7.01 -21.83 3.12
C VAL A 211 5.93 -21.64 4.18
N ALA A 212 5.99 -22.40 5.28
CA ALA A 212 5.03 -22.25 6.38
C ALA A 212 5.06 -20.84 6.97
N LEU A 213 6.26 -20.27 7.15
CA LEU A 213 6.44 -18.92 7.67
C LEU A 213 5.96 -17.86 6.68
N LEU A 214 6.19 -18.03 5.37
CA LEU A 214 5.66 -17.14 4.35
C LEU A 214 4.12 -17.12 4.37
N VAL A 215 3.49 -18.29 4.41
CA VAL A 215 2.02 -18.41 4.50
C VAL A 215 1.52 -17.76 5.79
N ALA A 216 2.17 -18.04 6.92
CA ALA A 216 1.80 -17.44 8.21
C ALA A 216 1.91 -15.91 8.19
N VAL A 217 2.95 -15.35 7.58
CA VAL A 217 3.10 -13.88 7.47
C VAL A 217 2.03 -13.28 6.56
N VAL A 218 1.70 -13.90 5.41
CA VAL A 218 0.61 -13.42 4.55
C VAL A 218 -0.72 -13.43 5.31
N VAL A 219 -1.02 -14.50 6.04
CA VAL A 219 -2.21 -14.58 6.91
C VAL A 219 -2.17 -13.51 8.00
N GLN A 220 -1.01 -13.28 8.62
CA GLN A 220 -0.86 -12.26 9.67
C GLN A 220 -1.12 -10.84 9.13
N ILE A 221 -0.64 -10.53 7.93
CA ILE A 221 -0.91 -9.24 7.26
C ILE A 221 -2.41 -9.12 6.99
N PHE A 222 -3.06 -10.16 6.46
CA PHE A 222 -4.52 -10.18 6.25
C PHE A 222 -5.31 -9.95 7.56
N LEU A 223 -4.95 -10.64 8.64
CA LEU A 223 -5.57 -10.45 9.96
C LEU A 223 -5.33 -9.03 10.51
N GLY A 224 -4.14 -8.47 10.24
CA GLY A 224 -3.79 -7.10 10.60
C GLY A 224 -4.60 -6.06 9.85
N THR A 225 -4.81 -6.24 8.54
CA THR A 225 -5.66 -5.35 7.72
C THR A 225 -7.12 -5.41 8.16
N GLN A 226 -7.63 -6.60 8.48
CA GLN A 226 -8.99 -6.75 9.02
C GLN A 226 -9.12 -6.10 10.41
N THR A 227 -8.10 -6.22 11.26
CA THR A 227 -8.04 -5.49 12.54
C THR A 227 -8.10 -3.97 12.33
N ARG A 228 -7.39 -3.45 11.33
CA ARG A 228 -7.40 -2.02 10.99
C ARG A 228 -8.77 -1.56 10.50
N GLU A 229 -9.45 -2.33 9.66
CA GLU A 229 -10.81 -2.00 9.19
C GLU A 229 -11.81 -1.92 10.35
N LEU A 230 -11.73 -2.82 11.34
CA LEU A 230 -12.56 -2.73 12.54
C LEU A 230 -12.23 -1.52 13.41
N VAL A 231 -10.96 -1.14 13.51
CA VAL A 231 -10.54 0.09 14.21
C VAL A 231 -11.18 1.31 13.54
N ASP A 232 -11.16 1.37 12.21
CA ASP A 232 -11.76 2.49 11.48
C ASP A 232 -13.29 2.51 11.65
N ALA A 233 -13.95 1.35 11.54
CA ALA A 233 -15.38 1.25 11.80
C ALA A 233 -15.75 1.70 13.22
N ALA A 234 -14.93 1.40 14.23
CA ALA A 234 -15.19 1.84 15.61
C ALA A 234 -15.10 3.38 15.73
N VAL A 235 -14.13 4.00 15.07
CA VAL A 235 -13.99 5.48 15.02
C VAL A 235 -15.20 6.11 14.33
N ASP A 236 -15.65 5.52 13.21
CA ASP A 236 -16.82 6.01 12.46
C ASP A 236 -18.13 5.89 13.26
N HIS A 237 -18.23 4.91 14.16
CA HIS A 237 -19.36 4.76 15.10
C HIS A 237 -19.23 5.60 16.39
N GLY A 238 -18.27 6.53 16.44
CA GLY A 238 -18.17 7.51 17.53
C GLY A 238 -17.24 7.12 18.69
N VAL A 239 -16.41 6.08 18.56
CA VAL A 239 -15.36 5.79 19.54
C VAL A 239 -14.18 6.74 19.32
N ILE A 240 -14.20 7.86 20.03
CA ILE A 240 -13.20 8.94 19.86
C ILE A 240 -11.94 8.67 20.68
N GLU A 241 -12.09 8.06 21.87
CA GLU A 241 -10.95 7.78 22.75
C GLU A 241 -10.13 6.59 22.25
N ARG A 242 -8.88 6.87 21.83
CA ARG A 242 -7.99 5.87 21.25
C ARG A 242 -7.69 4.67 22.15
N LEU A 243 -7.69 4.87 23.46
CA LEU A 243 -7.48 3.81 24.45
C LEU A 243 -8.68 2.87 24.55
N GLU A 244 -9.88 3.34 24.19
CA GLU A 244 -11.12 2.56 24.24
C GLU A 244 -11.38 1.78 22.94
N ILE A 245 -10.72 2.17 21.84
CA ILE A 245 -10.92 1.53 20.53
C ILE A 245 -10.67 0.02 20.61
N ILE A 246 -9.48 -0.41 21.04
CA ILE A 246 -9.16 -1.86 21.05
C ILE A 246 -10.09 -2.63 21.99
N PRO A 247 -10.33 -2.21 23.25
CA PRO A 247 -11.32 -2.85 24.12
C PRO A 247 -12.71 -3.00 23.49
N SER A 248 -13.16 -2.02 22.70
CA SER A 248 -14.48 -2.06 22.05
C SER A 248 -14.62 -3.14 20.98
N ILE A 249 -13.51 -3.55 20.35
CA ILE A 249 -13.48 -4.55 19.27
C ILE A 249 -12.64 -5.79 19.60
N GLU A 250 -12.13 -5.92 20.84
CA GLU A 250 -11.12 -6.93 21.20
C GLU A 250 -11.63 -8.36 21.01
N GLN A 251 -12.94 -8.59 21.16
CA GLN A 251 -13.54 -9.91 21.01
C GLN A 251 -13.52 -10.44 19.57
N ALA A 252 -13.15 -9.62 18.59
CA ALA A 252 -13.09 -9.96 17.17
C ALA A 252 -11.64 -10.16 16.67
N MET A 253 -11.26 -9.53 15.55
CA MET A 253 -9.96 -9.72 14.89
C MET A 253 -8.72 -9.32 15.69
N PRO A 254 -8.70 -8.27 16.55
CA PRO A 254 -7.50 -7.90 17.29
C PRO A 254 -6.94 -9.05 18.15
N ARG A 255 -7.82 -9.82 18.81
CA ARG A 255 -7.40 -10.99 19.60
C ARG A 255 -6.82 -12.09 18.72
N ILE A 256 -7.45 -12.38 17.59
CA ILE A 256 -6.98 -13.42 16.65
C ILE A 256 -5.62 -13.02 16.07
N HIS A 257 -5.48 -11.78 15.59
CA HIS A 257 -4.23 -11.25 15.06
C HIS A 257 -3.09 -11.30 16.10
N ARG A 258 -3.35 -10.86 17.34
CA ARG A 258 -2.37 -10.90 18.44
C ARG A 258 -1.95 -12.34 18.77
N SER A 259 -2.91 -13.25 18.89
CA SER A 259 -2.62 -14.66 19.21
C SER A 259 -1.89 -15.37 18.07
N PHE A 260 -2.23 -15.09 16.82
CA PHE A 260 -1.58 -15.69 15.65
C PHE A 260 -0.12 -15.25 15.48
N ALA A 261 0.25 -14.06 15.96
CA ALA A 261 1.64 -13.59 15.95
C ALA A 261 2.63 -14.56 16.64
N TRP A 262 2.18 -15.33 17.64
CA TRP A 262 3.00 -16.36 18.28
C TRP A 262 3.41 -17.47 17.32
N ILE A 263 2.57 -17.82 16.33
CA ILE A 263 2.93 -18.80 15.29
C ILE A 263 4.10 -18.29 14.46
N VAL A 264 4.10 -17.00 14.10
CA VAL A 264 5.21 -16.37 13.36
C VAL A 264 6.50 -16.41 14.18
N ILE A 265 6.44 -16.13 15.49
CA ILE A 265 7.59 -16.20 16.40
C ILE A 265 8.11 -17.65 16.53
N LEU A 266 7.22 -18.62 16.72
CA LEU A 266 7.58 -20.04 16.83
C LEU A 266 8.24 -20.57 15.55
N LEU A 267 7.67 -20.25 14.39
CA LEU A 267 8.24 -20.63 13.09
C LEU A 267 9.60 -19.96 12.84
N THR A 268 9.75 -18.69 13.22
CA THR A 268 11.03 -17.97 13.13
C THR A 268 12.09 -18.59 14.06
N SER A 269 11.68 -19.01 15.26
CA SER A 269 12.55 -19.70 16.23
C SER A 269 12.95 -21.09 15.73
N ALA A 270 12.02 -21.84 15.13
CA ALA A 270 12.32 -23.11 14.48
C ALA A 270 13.31 -22.93 13.32
N LEU A 271 13.14 -21.88 12.52
CA LEU A 271 14.07 -21.52 11.43
C LEU A 271 15.46 -21.18 11.97
N PHE A 272 15.55 -20.42 13.08
CA PHE A 272 16.80 -20.13 13.78
C PHE A 272 17.54 -21.40 14.20
N TYR A 273 16.82 -22.31 14.87
CA TYR A 273 17.38 -23.58 15.33
C TYR A 273 17.86 -24.45 14.16
N LEU A 274 17.04 -24.61 13.11
CA LEU A 274 17.40 -25.41 11.93
C LEU A 274 18.61 -24.82 11.19
N ARG A 275 18.68 -23.48 11.07
CA ARG A 275 19.81 -22.77 10.48
C ARG A 275 21.11 -23.10 11.25
N ARG A 276 21.09 -22.98 12.57
CA ARG A 276 22.22 -23.30 13.46
C ARG A 276 22.62 -24.78 13.39
N SER A 277 21.64 -25.67 13.51
CA SER A 277 21.86 -27.13 13.50
C SER A 277 22.43 -27.64 12.17
N LYS A 278 22.01 -27.06 11.04
CA LYS A 278 22.47 -27.47 9.71
C LYS A 278 23.70 -26.69 9.21
N GLY A 279 24.14 -25.65 9.93
CA GLY A 279 25.28 -24.82 9.53
C GLY A 279 25.06 -24.08 8.19
N VAL A 280 23.81 -23.75 7.86
CA VAL A 280 23.46 -23.10 6.58
C VAL A 280 23.24 -21.61 6.80
N GLU A 281 23.66 -20.79 5.84
CA GLU A 281 23.36 -19.37 5.84
C GLU A 281 22.10 -19.05 5.04
N ILE A 282 21.26 -18.17 5.59
CA ILE A 282 20.07 -17.64 4.94
C ILE A 282 20.28 -16.13 4.80
N PRO A 283 20.37 -15.60 3.56
CA PRO A 283 20.52 -14.17 3.32
C PRO A 283 19.42 -13.36 4.02
N GLY A 284 19.80 -12.26 4.68
CA GLY A 284 18.85 -11.38 5.36
C GLY A 284 18.29 -11.91 6.69
N PHE A 285 18.74 -13.08 7.18
CA PHE A 285 18.15 -13.70 8.37
C PHE A 285 18.32 -12.88 9.67
N ASN A 286 19.44 -12.17 9.84
CA ASN A 286 19.59 -11.28 11.01
C ASN A 286 18.62 -10.08 10.94
N ALA A 287 18.36 -9.56 9.74
CA ALA A 287 17.35 -8.53 9.53
C ALA A 287 15.95 -9.07 9.80
N LEU A 288 15.65 -10.31 9.40
CA LEU A 288 14.40 -11.00 9.74
C LEU A 288 14.20 -11.09 11.25
N LEU A 289 15.20 -11.55 12.01
CA LEU A 289 15.11 -11.65 13.47
C LEU A 289 14.86 -10.29 14.12
N PHE A 290 15.62 -9.27 13.71
CA PHE A 290 15.45 -7.91 14.21
C PHE A 290 14.04 -7.39 13.89
N ALA A 291 13.59 -7.55 12.65
CA ALA A 291 12.29 -7.09 12.20
C ALA A 291 11.14 -7.78 12.95
N VAL A 292 11.19 -9.11 13.15
CA VAL A 292 10.15 -9.84 13.91
C VAL A 292 10.10 -9.38 15.37
N GLY A 293 11.26 -9.18 16.02
CA GLY A 293 11.32 -8.69 17.41
C GLY A 293 10.80 -7.26 17.54
N LEU A 294 11.17 -6.38 16.60
CA LEU A 294 10.67 -5.01 16.54
C LEU A 294 9.17 -4.97 16.23
N GLU A 295 8.69 -5.81 15.32
CA GLU A 295 7.29 -5.89 14.92
C GLU A 295 6.38 -6.31 16.07
N TRP A 296 6.81 -7.31 16.85
CA TRP A 296 6.11 -7.71 18.07
C TRP A 296 6.07 -6.56 19.09
N THR A 297 7.19 -5.86 19.28
CA THR A 297 7.28 -4.71 20.20
C THR A 297 6.33 -3.58 19.78
N ILE A 298 6.27 -3.27 18.48
CA ILE A 298 5.37 -2.25 17.94
C ILE A 298 3.91 -2.69 18.09
N GLY A 299 3.59 -3.97 17.87
CA GLY A 299 2.25 -4.51 18.14
C GLY A 299 1.81 -4.34 19.60
N VAL A 300 2.72 -4.57 20.56
CA VAL A 300 2.49 -4.32 21.99
C VAL A 300 2.26 -2.83 22.25
N VAL A 301 3.07 -1.95 21.69
CA VAL A 301 2.91 -0.49 21.80
C VAL A 301 1.56 -0.03 21.24
N LEU A 302 1.17 -0.52 20.07
CA LEU A 302 -0.13 -0.25 19.44
C LEU A 302 -1.29 -0.66 20.35
N TYR A 303 -1.17 -1.80 21.02
CA TYR A 303 -2.18 -2.32 21.94
C TYR A 303 -2.33 -1.47 23.20
N PHE A 304 -1.21 -1.16 23.89
CA PHE A 304 -1.26 -0.51 25.21
C PHE A 304 -1.31 1.02 25.16
N LEU A 305 -0.84 1.66 24.08
CA LEU A 305 -0.77 3.12 23.97
C LEU A 305 -1.85 3.75 23.08
N GLY A 306 -2.93 3.01 22.79
CA GLY A 306 -4.06 3.54 22.01
C GLY A 306 -3.69 3.84 20.55
N LEU A 307 -3.11 2.86 19.84
CA LEU A 307 -2.86 2.94 18.40
C LEU A 307 -2.18 4.25 17.93
N PRO A 308 -0.99 4.63 18.44
CA PRO A 308 -0.33 5.87 18.03
C PRO A 308 -0.20 5.98 16.51
N LYS A 309 -0.62 7.11 15.92
CA LYS A 309 -0.73 7.28 14.45
C LYS A 309 0.56 6.91 13.72
N ALA A 310 1.72 7.29 14.26
CA ALA A 310 3.03 7.02 13.65
C ALA A 310 3.44 5.54 13.70
N MET A 311 2.94 4.75 14.67
CA MET A 311 3.33 3.35 14.81
C MET A 311 2.60 2.42 13.83
N GLN A 312 1.44 2.85 13.29
CA GLN A 312 0.67 2.02 12.36
C GLN A 312 1.38 1.85 10.99
N PRO A 313 1.89 2.93 10.34
CA PRO A 313 2.72 2.82 9.14
C PRO A 313 3.99 1.98 9.36
N VAL A 314 4.65 2.17 10.51
CA VAL A 314 5.90 1.46 10.82
C VAL A 314 5.65 -0.05 10.93
N HIS A 315 4.56 -0.44 11.60
CA HIS A 315 4.14 -1.83 11.71
C HIS A 315 3.92 -2.47 10.33
N LEU A 316 3.13 -1.80 9.46
CA LEU A 316 2.87 -2.32 8.11
C LEU A 316 4.15 -2.48 7.28
N VAL A 317 5.02 -1.47 7.32
CA VAL A 317 6.29 -1.47 6.58
C VAL A 317 7.22 -2.59 7.04
N LEU A 318 7.32 -2.82 8.36
CA LEU A 318 8.11 -3.91 8.92
C LEU A 318 7.53 -5.27 8.53
N SER A 319 6.21 -5.44 8.55
CA SER A 319 5.53 -6.62 8.03
C SER A 319 5.92 -6.95 6.57
N ILE A 320 5.98 -5.94 5.68
CA ILE A 320 6.44 -6.12 4.29
C ILE A 320 7.94 -6.44 4.22
N GLY A 321 8.77 -5.85 5.09
CA GLY A 321 10.19 -6.19 5.21
C GLY A 321 10.43 -7.64 5.66
N ILE A 322 9.62 -8.14 6.60
CA ILE A 322 9.59 -9.54 7.05
C ILE A 322 9.22 -10.45 5.88
N LEU A 323 8.12 -10.13 5.18
CA LEU A 323 7.68 -10.85 3.98
C LEU A 323 8.82 -10.96 2.94
N ALA A 324 9.52 -9.85 2.67
CA ALA A 324 10.62 -9.82 1.72
C ALA A 324 11.82 -10.66 2.18
N SER A 325 12.16 -10.60 3.47
CA SER A 325 13.28 -11.33 4.07
C SER A 325 13.08 -12.85 4.07
N ILE A 326 11.82 -13.32 4.05
CA ILE A 326 11.46 -14.74 3.97
C ILE A 326 11.36 -15.21 2.52
N SER A 327 10.60 -14.46 1.71
CA SER A 327 10.25 -14.87 0.34
C SER A 327 11.45 -14.83 -0.61
N TYR A 328 12.36 -13.85 -0.47
CA TYR A 328 13.52 -13.75 -1.34
C TYR A 328 14.47 -14.97 -1.29
N PRO A 329 15.00 -15.40 -0.12
CA PRO A 329 15.84 -16.61 -0.07
C PRO A 329 15.07 -17.88 -0.43
N LEU A 330 13.76 -17.93 -0.15
CA LEU A 330 12.90 -19.04 -0.56
C LEU A 330 12.82 -19.14 -2.10
N PHE A 331 12.54 -18.05 -2.79
CA PHE A 331 12.48 -18.00 -4.26
C PHE A 331 13.85 -18.24 -4.90
N LEU A 332 14.92 -17.74 -4.27
CA LEU A 332 16.29 -17.97 -4.72
C LEU A 332 16.66 -19.46 -4.67
N ALA A 333 16.18 -20.20 -3.66
CA ALA A 333 16.42 -21.62 -3.50
C ALA A 333 15.48 -22.52 -4.32
N LEU A 334 14.25 -22.06 -4.63
CA LEU A 334 13.26 -22.83 -5.40
C LEU A 334 13.36 -22.65 -6.92
N ARG A 335 14.09 -21.64 -7.41
CA ARG A 335 14.26 -21.45 -8.85
C ARG A 335 14.96 -22.66 -9.45
N LYS A 336 14.33 -23.31 -10.44
CA LYS A 336 15.02 -24.34 -11.23
C LYS A 336 16.21 -23.69 -11.94
N SER A 337 17.38 -24.31 -11.78
CA SER A 337 18.59 -24.03 -12.56
C SER A 337 18.33 -24.11 -14.05
#